data_AF-A0A929I1Y2-F1
#
_entry.id   AF-A0A929I1Y2-F1
#
_cell.length_a   1.000
_cell.length_b   1.000
_cell.length_c   1.000
_cell.angle_alpha   90.00
_cell.angle_beta   90.00
_cell.angle_gamma   90.00
#
_symmetry.space_group_name_H-M   'P 1'
#
loop_
_entity.id
_entity.type
_entity.pdbx_description
1 polymer ?
#
loop_
_entity_poly.entity_id
_entity_poly.type
_entity_poly.pdbx_seq_one_letter_code
_entity_poly.pdbx_strand_id
1 'polypeptide(L)'
;MKNTIFAVVLGVCTLTAALVANADERPMGFFVTSVGMGNGADLGGLEGADAHCKKLASAVGAGDRDWRAYLSTEEPKKRGV
;
A
#
# COMPACT_ATOMS: atom_id res chain seq x y z
N MET A 1 5.43 33.56 42.21
CA MET A 1 6.35 32.45 41.85
C MET A 1 5.61 31.20 41.41
N LYS A 2 4.65 30.66 42.19
CA LYS A 2 3.84 29.48 41.82
C LYS A 2 3.07 29.62 40.49
N ASN A 3 2.44 30.78 40.25
CA ASN A 3 1.69 31.04 39.01
C ASN A 3 2.59 31.20 37.78
N THR A 4 3.82 31.68 37.98
CA THR A 4 4.83 31.83 36.92
C THR A 4 5.36 30.48 36.45
N ILE A 5 5.46 29.51 37.38
CA ILE A 5 5.86 28.12 37.06
C ILE A 5 4.78 27.43 36.21
N PHE A 6 3.48 27.61 36.53
CA PHE A 6 2.39 27.04 35.75
C PHE A 6 2.35 27.59 34.30
N ALA A 7 2.60 28.89 34.12
CA ALA A 7 2.62 29.50 32.78
C ALA A 7 3.77 29.00 31.90
N VAL A 8 4.94 28.75 32.48
CA VAL A 8 6.12 28.23 31.76
C VAL A 8 5.93 26.76 31.35
N VAL A 9 5.32 25.93 32.21
CA VAL A 9 5.04 24.52 31.88
C VAL A 9 4.00 24.39 30.75
N LEU A 10 2.97 25.26 30.74
CA LEU A 10 1.96 25.25 29.68
C LEU A 10 2.54 25.72 28.33
N GLY A 11 3.39 26.75 28.34
CA GLY A 11 4.02 27.28 27.12
C GLY A 11 5.05 26.33 26.49
N VAL A 12 5.81 25.58 27.30
CA VAL A 12 6.78 24.59 26.80
C VAL A 12 6.07 23.38 26.17
N CYS A 13 4.89 23.00 26.67
CA CYS A 13 4.14 21.85 26.14
C CYS A 13 3.52 22.13 24.76
N THR A 14 3.28 23.39 24.40
CA THR A 14 2.73 23.77 23.09
C THR A 14 3.79 23.87 21.97
N LEU A 15 5.07 24.06 22.29
CA LEU A 15 6.12 24.19 21.27
C LEU A 15 6.62 22.84 20.71
N THR A 16 6.41 21.72 21.40
CA THR A 16 6.87 20.40 20.95
C THR A 16 5.92 19.68 19.99
N ALA A 17 4.68 20.14 19.84
CA ALA A 17 3.68 19.52 18.97
C ALA A 17 3.86 19.85 17.46
N ALA A 18 4.69 20.83 17.11
CA ALA A 18 4.86 21.29 15.72
C ALA A 18 5.90 20.50 14.89
N LEU A 19 6.59 19.52 15.49
CA LEU A 19 7.69 18.77 14.85
C LEU A 19 7.32 17.35 14.41
N VAL A 20 6.03 17.02 14.33
CA VAL A 20 5.60 15.76 13.71
C VAL A 20 5.73 15.92 12.19
N ALA A 21 6.92 15.58 11.67
CA ALA A 21 7.10 15.32 10.25
C ALA A 21 6.20 14.13 9.90
N ASN A 22 5.06 14.40 9.25
CA ASN A 22 4.24 13.35 8.65
C ASN A 22 5.11 12.70 7.57
N ALA A 23 5.60 11.50 7.84
CA ALA A 23 6.17 10.67 6.80
C ALA A 23 5.05 10.47 5.77
N ASP A 24 5.31 10.90 4.54
CA ASP A 24 4.38 10.74 3.42
C ASP A 24 4.02 9.24 3.32
N GLU A 25 2.82 8.86 3.74
CA GLU A 25 2.35 7.49 3.61
C GLU A 25 2.26 7.21 2.11
N ARG A 26 3.25 6.52 1.57
CA ARG A 26 3.23 6.08 0.17
C ARG A 26 2.42 4.79 0.11
N PRO A 27 1.15 4.82 -0.33
CA PRO A 27 0.35 3.61 -0.40
C PRO A 27 0.96 2.61 -1.39
N MET A 28 0.95 1.33 -1.01
CA MET A 28 1.46 0.22 -1.82
C MET A 28 0.85 0.24 -3.23
N GLY A 29 1.69 0.24 -4.27
CA GLY A 29 1.25 0.22 -5.68
C GLY A 29 1.82 -0.88 -6.54
N PHE A 30 2.81 -1.63 -6.04
CA PHE A 30 3.43 -2.74 -6.73
C PHE A 30 3.92 -3.75 -5.70
N PHE A 31 3.79 -5.04 -6.00
CA PHE A 31 4.35 -6.09 -5.18
C PHE A 31 4.68 -7.32 -6.03
N VAL A 32 5.56 -8.17 -5.51
CA VAL A 32 5.90 -9.47 -6.11
C VAL A 32 5.17 -10.54 -5.33
N THR A 33 4.48 -11.44 -6.04
CA THR A 33 3.78 -12.56 -5.41
C THR A 33 4.78 -13.59 -4.91
N SER A 34 4.79 -13.89 -3.61
CA SER A 34 5.60 -14.99 -3.05
C SER A 34 4.88 -16.34 -3.10
N VAL A 35 3.58 -16.34 -3.42
CA VAL A 35 2.72 -17.53 -3.43
C VAL A 35 2.29 -17.82 -4.87
N GLY A 36 2.69 -18.98 -5.40
CA GLY A 36 2.22 -19.48 -6.70
C GLY A 36 0.83 -20.11 -6.61
N MET A 37 0.17 -20.28 -7.76
CA MET A 37 -1.18 -20.88 -7.84
C MET A 37 -1.19 -22.42 -7.78
N GLY A 38 -0.02 -23.07 -7.70
CA GLY A 38 0.12 -24.53 -7.66
C GLY A 38 0.21 -25.21 -9.04
N ASN A 39 -0.21 -24.53 -10.11
CA ASN A 39 -0.16 -25.02 -11.49
C ASN A 39 0.89 -24.30 -12.37
N GLY A 40 1.98 -23.84 -11.75
CA GLY A 40 3.01 -23.07 -12.46
C GLY A 40 2.49 -21.75 -13.02
N ALA A 41 2.77 -21.48 -14.30
CA ALA A 41 2.34 -20.26 -15.01
C ALA A 41 0.93 -20.36 -15.62
N ASP A 42 0.20 -21.45 -15.37
CA ASP A 42 -1.21 -21.56 -15.75
C ASP A 42 -2.08 -20.73 -14.79
N LEU A 43 -2.18 -19.43 -15.09
CA LEU A 43 -2.93 -18.46 -14.29
C LEU A 43 -4.40 -18.32 -14.73
N GLY A 44 -4.85 -19.09 -15.74
CA GLY A 44 -6.19 -18.90 -16.32
C GLY A 44 -6.33 -17.60 -17.13
N GLY A 45 -5.25 -17.17 -17.77
CA GLY A 45 -5.19 -15.91 -18.52
C GLY A 45 -5.04 -14.67 -17.62
N LEU A 46 -5.14 -13.48 -18.21
CA LEU A 46 -4.94 -12.22 -17.49
C LEU A 46 -5.97 -12.00 -16.39
N GLU A 47 -7.22 -12.41 -16.59
CA GLU A 47 -8.27 -12.28 -15.59
C GLU A 47 -7.96 -13.10 -14.33
N GLY A 48 -7.51 -14.34 -14.51
CA GLY A 48 -7.11 -15.18 -13.38
C GLY A 48 -5.83 -14.68 -12.71
N ALA A 49 -4.87 -14.14 -13.48
CA ALA A 49 -3.68 -13.51 -12.94
C ALA A 49 -4.02 -12.25 -12.10
N ASP A 50 -4.92 -11.39 -12.60
CA ASP A 50 -5.41 -10.20 -11.91
C ASP A 50 -6.15 -10.58 -10.61
N ALA A 51 -6.99 -11.63 -10.65
CA ALA A 51 -7.68 -12.16 -9.48
C ALA A 51 -6.71 -12.67 -8.40
N HIS A 52 -5.61 -13.33 -8.81
CA HIS A 52 -4.57 -13.77 -7.89
C HIS A 52 -3.88 -12.60 -7.19
N CYS A 53 -3.50 -11.57 -7.96
CA CYS A 53 -2.94 -10.33 -7.40
C CYS A 53 -3.91 -9.66 -6.42
N LYS A 54 -5.20 -9.53 -6.80
CA LYS A 54 -6.24 -8.95 -5.94
C LYS A 54 -6.40 -9.71 -4.62
N LYS A 55 -6.41 -11.05 -4.68
CA LYS A 55 -6.53 -11.91 -3.50
C LYS A 55 -5.38 -11.69 -2.51
N LEU A 56 -4.14 -11.69 -3.01
CA LEU A 56 -2.96 -11.49 -2.17
C LEU A 56 -2.89 -10.09 -1.56
N ALA A 57 -3.20 -9.05 -2.34
CA ALA A 57 -3.23 -7.68 -1.82
C ALA A 57 -4.34 -7.49 -0.77
N SER A 58 -5.51 -8.11 -0.97
CA SER A 58 -6.61 -8.04 -0.01
C SER A 58 -6.26 -8.70 1.32
N ALA A 59 -5.49 -9.79 1.29
CA ALA A 59 -5.05 -10.50 2.50
C ALA A 59 -4.15 -9.66 3.42
N VAL A 60 -3.53 -8.59 2.88
CA VAL A 60 -2.66 -7.66 3.64
C VAL A 60 -3.28 -6.27 3.82
N GLY A 61 -4.59 -6.14 3.62
CA GLY A 61 -5.31 -4.88 3.81
C GLY A 61 -5.14 -3.86 2.67
N ALA A 62 -4.59 -4.27 1.53
CA ALA A 62 -4.43 -3.43 0.34
C ALA A 62 -5.50 -3.71 -0.72
N GLY A 63 -6.68 -4.19 -0.30
CA GLY A 63 -7.74 -4.66 -1.20
C GLY A 63 -8.48 -3.57 -1.98
N ASP A 64 -8.37 -2.30 -1.61
CA ASP A 64 -9.20 -1.23 -2.19
C ASP A 64 -8.74 -0.73 -3.57
N ARG A 65 -7.65 -1.27 -4.09
CA ARG A 65 -7.09 -0.94 -5.41
C ARG A 65 -7.53 -1.92 -6.49
N ASP A 66 -7.57 -1.47 -7.75
CA ASP A 66 -7.63 -2.37 -8.90
C ASP A 66 -6.23 -2.93 -9.18
N TRP A 67 -6.00 -4.18 -8.77
CA TRP A 67 -4.71 -4.85 -8.90
C TRP A 67 -4.66 -5.60 -10.22
N ARG A 68 -3.64 -5.30 -11.03
CA ARG A 68 -3.37 -6.00 -12.28
C ARG A 68 -2.05 -6.77 -12.18
N ALA A 69 -2.02 -7.96 -12.76
CA ALA A 69 -0.80 -8.70 -12.98
C ALA A 69 0.06 -8.01 -14.03
N TYR A 70 1.36 -7.85 -13.72
CA TYR A 70 2.33 -7.26 -14.65
C TYR A 70 2.80 -8.32 -15.66
N LEU A 71 1.94 -8.62 -16.64
CA LEU A 71 2.15 -9.65 -17.66
C LEU A 71 1.68 -9.14 -19.03
N SER A 72 2.36 -9.60 -20.08
CA SER A 72 1.92 -9.43 -21.47
C SER A 72 1.11 -10.65 -21.92
N THR A 73 0.31 -10.49 -22.97
CA THR A 73 -0.35 -11.57 -23.70
C THR A 73 -0.11 -11.41 -25.20
N GLU A 74 -0.24 -12.52 -25.93
CA GLU A 74 -0.25 -12.56 -27.39
C GLU A 74 -1.60 -12.13 -27.99
N GLU A 75 -2.66 -12.07 -27.19
CA GLU A 75 -3.98 -11.64 -27.68
C GLU A 75 -3.96 -10.16 -28.12
N PRO A 76 -4.35 -9.86 -29.38
CA PRO A 76 -4.39 -8.49 -29.86
C PRO A 76 -5.30 -7.62 -28.99
N LYS A 77 -4.79 -6.44 -28.59
CA LYS A 77 -5.53 -5.43 -27.80
C LYS A 77 -5.96 -5.88 -26.39
N LYS A 78 -5.40 -6.97 -25.85
CA LYS A 78 -5.82 -7.52 -24.55
C LYS A 78 -4.84 -7.24 -23.40
N ARG A 79 -3.51 -7.29 -23.63
CA ARG A 79 -2.46 -6.63 -22.80
C ARG A 79 -1.04 -6.85 -23.34
N GLY A 80 -0.25 -5.79 -23.35
CA GLY A 80 1.15 -5.70 -23.79
C GLY A 80 1.44 -4.19 -23.93
N VAL A 81 2.69 -3.76 -23.76
CA VAL A 81 3.06 -2.32 -23.80
C VAL A 81 2.40 -1.58 -24.94
#